data_AF-A0A8T8DW20-F1
#
_entry.id   AF-A0A8T8DW20-F1
#
_cell.length_a   1.000
_cell.length_b   1.000
_cell.length_c   1.000
_cell.angle_alpha   90.00
_cell.angle_beta   90.00
_cell.angle_gamma   90.00
#
_symmetry.space_group_name_H-M   'P 1'
#
loop_
_entity.id
_entity.type
_entity.pdbx_description
1 polymer ?
#
loop_
_entity_poly.entity_id
_entity_poly.type
_entity_poly.pdbx_seq_one_letter_code
_entity_poly.pdbx_strand_id
1 'polypeptide(L)'
;MTETTLEDVERSLDRATDLETDEAVSVLRTARQDIENLGNDPDVDEGRRRELEERLDQRIREIKERDAYDSGLGAAMNPEDDDAP
;
A
#
# COMPACT_ATOMS: atom_id res chain seq x y z
N MET A 1 18.97 -4.93 15.82
CA MET A 1 17.84 -4.62 14.91
C MET A 1 17.58 -5.92 14.21
N THR A 2 16.38 -6.47 14.32
CA THR A 2 16.03 -7.71 13.61
C THR A 2 16.16 -7.44 12.11
N GLU A 3 16.91 -8.29 11.41
CA GLU A 3 16.97 -8.26 9.96
C GLU A 3 15.55 -8.53 9.44
N THR A 4 15.01 -7.60 8.64
CA THR A 4 13.68 -7.76 8.04
C THR A 4 13.71 -8.95 7.10
N THR A 5 12.72 -9.84 7.17
CA THR A 5 12.62 -11.02 6.31
C THR A 5 11.49 -10.90 5.27
N LEU A 6 11.46 -11.79 4.28
CA LEU A 6 10.31 -11.90 3.37
C LEU A 6 8.99 -12.18 4.12
N GLU A 7 9.03 -12.93 5.22
CA GLU A 7 7.85 -13.18 6.06
C GLU A 7 7.34 -11.90 6.75
N ASP A 8 8.25 -11.01 7.16
CA ASP A 8 7.86 -9.71 7.74
C ASP A 8 7.19 -8.81 6.70
N VAL A 9 7.67 -8.86 5.45
CA VAL A 9 7.06 -8.14 4.32
C VAL A 9 5.67 -8.70 4.02
N GLU A 10 5.51 -10.03 3.97
CA GLU A 10 4.21 -10.69 3.81
C GLU A 10 3.24 -10.30 4.92
N ARG A 11 3.70 -10.32 6.17
CA ARG A 11 2.88 -9.95 7.32
C ARG A 11 2.47 -8.48 7.29
N SER A 12 3.31 -7.61 6.75
CA SER A 12 3.01 -6.18 6.55
C SER A 12 1.97 -5.99 5.44
N LEU A 13 2.08 -6.75 4.34
CA LEU A 13 1.09 -6.76 3.26
C LEU A 13 -0.28 -7.22 3.76
N ASP A 14 -0.32 -8.28 4.56
CA ASP A 14 -1.55 -8.81 5.16
C ASP A 14 -2.14 -7.78 6.13
N ARG A 15 -1.34 -7.25 7.06
CA ARG A 15 -1.81 -6.22 8.02
C ARG A 15 -2.42 -5.01 7.31
N ALA A 16 -1.86 -4.58 6.18
CA ALA A 16 -2.35 -3.41 5.45
C ALA A 16 -3.79 -3.58 4.91
N THR A 17 -4.36 -4.79 4.88
CA THR A 17 -5.77 -4.98 4.53
C THR A 17 -6.73 -4.50 5.61
N ASP A 18 -6.28 -4.48 6.87
CA ASP A 18 -7.07 -4.13 8.04
C ASP A 18 -6.88 -2.68 8.49
N LEU A 19 -6.01 -1.93 7.82
CA LEU A 19 -5.66 -0.55 8.18
C LEU A 19 -6.45 0.48 7.37
N GLU A 20 -6.56 1.69 7.95
CA GLU A 20 -7.07 2.86 7.24
C GLU A 20 -6.15 3.24 6.07
N THR A 21 -6.69 3.90 5.05
CA THR A 21 -6.00 4.21 3.78
C THR A 21 -4.58 4.77 3.98
N ASP A 22 -4.44 5.83 4.78
CA ASP A 22 -3.13 6.48 5.01
C ASP A 22 -2.14 5.56 5.75
N GLU A 23 -2.62 4.84 6.77
CA GLU A 23 -1.78 3.92 7.54
C GLU A 23 -1.37 2.71 6.70
N ALA A 24 -2.30 2.15 5.91
CA ALA A 24 -2.04 1.08 4.97
C ALA A 24 -0.99 1.48 3.94
N VAL A 25 -1.10 2.66 3.32
CA VAL A 25 -0.11 3.17 2.37
C VAL A 25 1.26 3.35 3.03
N SER A 26 1.30 3.84 4.27
CA SER A 26 2.55 4.01 5.01
C SER A 26 3.24 2.66 5.24
N VAL A 27 2.51 1.67 5.77
CA VAL A 27 3.03 0.31 6.03
C VAL A 27 3.51 -0.35 4.74
N LEU A 28 2.75 -0.26 3.65
CA LEU A 28 3.12 -0.87 2.37
C LEU A 28 4.36 -0.21 1.75
N ARG A 29 4.56 1.10 1.93
CA ARG A 29 5.78 1.79 1.47
C ARG A 29 7.00 1.35 2.25
N THR A 30 6.88 1.19 3.56
CA THR A 30 7.98 0.64 4.38
C THR A 30 8.31 -0.78 3.95
N ALA A 31 7.31 -1.64 3.79
CA ALA A 31 7.49 -3.02 3.33
C ALA A 31 8.15 -3.08 1.93
N ARG A 32 7.84 -2.13 1.05
CA ARG A 32 8.52 -2.01 -0.25
C ARG A 32 9.99 -1.59 -0.10
N GLN A 33 10.31 -0.66 0.77
CA GLN A 33 11.71 -0.31 1.02
C GLN A 33 12.50 -1.51 1.58
N ASP A 34 11.87 -2.29 2.46
CA ASP A 34 12.45 -3.49 3.02
C ASP A 34 12.70 -4.56 1.96
N ILE A 35 11.77 -4.73 1.00
CA ILE A 35 11.95 -5.70 -0.08
C ILE A 35 13.05 -5.31 -1.07
N GLU A 36 13.27 -4.01 -1.28
CA GLU A 36 14.38 -3.51 -2.07
C GLU A 36 15.72 -3.75 -1.36
N ASN A 37 15.76 -3.57 -0.03
CA ASN A 37 16.95 -3.85 0.77
C ASN A 37 17.33 -5.34 0.70
N LEU A 38 16.34 -6.23 0.75
CA LEU A 38 16.51 -7.67 0.59
C LEU A 38 17.00 -8.09 -0.80
N GLY A 39 16.88 -7.23 -1.82
CA GLY A 39 17.38 -7.51 -3.17
C GLY A 39 18.90 -7.61 -3.29
N ASN A 40 19.64 -7.15 -2.27
CA ASN A 40 21.10 -7.26 -2.22
C ASN A 40 21.59 -8.53 -1.50
N ASP A 41 20.67 -9.31 -0.92
CA ASP A 41 21.00 -10.49 -0.15
C ASP A 41 20.96 -11.75 -1.05
N PRO A 42 22.09 -12.46 -1.23
CA PRO A 42 22.15 -13.67 -2.05
C PRO A 42 21.42 -14.87 -1.45
N ASP A 43 21.09 -14.84 -0.15
CA ASP A 43 20.37 -15.91 0.53
C ASP A 43 18.84 -15.74 0.42
N VAL A 44 18.37 -14.63 -0.13
CA VAL A 44 16.95 -14.34 -0.36
C VAL A 44 16.46 -14.99 -1.67
N ASP A 45 15.31 -15.66 -1.60
CA ASP A 45 14.64 -16.19 -2.79
C ASP A 45 14.17 -15.05 -3.70
N GLU A 46 14.88 -14.82 -4.81
CA GLU A 46 14.55 -13.78 -5.79
C GLU A 46 13.13 -13.92 -6.36
N GLY A 47 12.64 -15.15 -6.53
CA GLY A 47 11.31 -15.42 -7.09
C GLY A 47 10.23 -14.93 -6.13
N ARG A 48 10.33 -15.35 -4.86
CA ARG A 48 9.41 -14.92 -3.81
C ARG A 48 9.51 -13.42 -3.54
N ARG A 49 10.73 -12.86 -3.58
CA ARG A 49 10.96 -11.41 -3.45
C ARG A 49 10.22 -10.64 -4.54
N ARG A 50 10.36 -11.01 -5.82
CA ARG A 50 9.69 -10.32 -6.93
C ARG A 50 8.17 -10.45 -6.85
N GLU A 51 7.65 -11.62 -6.50
CA GLU A 51 6.21 -11.81 -6.33
C GLU A 51 5.64 -10.85 -5.27
N LEU A 52 6.34 -10.72 -4.13
CA LEU A 52 5.93 -9.81 -3.07
C LEU A 52 6.07 -8.33 -3.48
N GLU A 53 7.12 -7.99 -4.23
CA GLU A 53 7.31 -6.65 -4.78
C GLU A 53 6.14 -6.24 -5.68
N GLU A 54 5.74 -7.13 -6.59
CA GLU A 54 4.58 -6.92 -7.47
C GLU A 54 3.27 -6.78 -6.68
N ARG A 55 3.06 -7.61 -5.65
CA ARG A 55 1.86 -7.56 -4.80
C ARG A 55 1.78 -6.26 -4.00
N LEU A 56 2.89 -5.80 -3.44
CA LEU A 56 2.96 -4.51 -2.75
C LEU A 56 2.58 -3.36 -3.69
N ASP A 57 3.12 -3.37 -4.91
CA ASP A 57 2.86 -2.33 -5.91
C ASP A 57 1.41 -2.30 -6.35
N GLN A 58 0.84 -3.48 -6.61
CA GLN A 58 -0.56 -3.62 -6.91
C GLN A 58 -1.43 -3.07 -5.77
N ARG A 59 -1.13 -3.45 -4.53
CA ARG A 59 -1.92 -3.04 -3.36
C ARG A 59 -1.86 -1.54 -3.10
N ILE A 60 -0.68 -0.94 -3.20
CA ILE A 60 -0.52 0.52 -3.07
C ILE A 60 -1.34 1.25 -4.13
N ARG A 61 -1.36 0.74 -5.37
CA ARG A 61 -2.13 1.33 -6.46
C ARG A 61 -3.63 1.22 -6.21
N GLU A 62 -4.12 0.05 -5.81
CA GLU A 62 -5.54 -0.17 -5.48
C GLU A 62 -6.01 0.79 -4.38
N ILE A 63 -5.24 0.93 -3.30
CA ILE A 63 -5.61 1.81 -2.19
C ILE A 63 -5.67 3.26 -2.63
N LYS A 64 -4.68 3.73 -3.40
CA LYS A 64 -4.66 5.10 -3.95
C LYS A 64 -5.82 5.34 -4.92
N GLU A 65 -6.17 4.36 -5.74
CA GLU A 65 -7.28 4.47 -6.68
C GLU A 65 -8.62 4.51 -5.94
N ARG A 66 -8.78 3.68 -4.90
CA ARG A 66 -9.96 3.72 -4.02
C ARG A 66 -10.10 5.08 -3.33
N ASP A 67 -9.02 5.58 -2.76
CA ASP A 67 -9.00 6.88 -2.07
C ASP A 67 -9.34 8.04 -3.00
N ALA A 68 -8.78 8.06 -4.21
CA ALA A 68 -9.09 9.04 -5.24
C ALA A 68 -10.56 8.95 -5.68
N TYR A 69 -11.12 7.74 -5.76
CA TYR A 69 -12.52 7.52 -6.10
C TYR A 69 -13.47 7.97 -4.97
N ASP A 70 -13.19 7.61 -3.71
CA ASP A 70 -13.97 8.02 -2.54
C ASP A 70 -13.93 9.54 -2.36
N SER A 71 -12.74 10.15 -2.51
CA SER A 71 -12.58 11.61 -2.47
C SER A 71 -13.24 12.31 -3.67
N GLY A 72 -13.23 11.68 -4.85
CA GLY A 72 -13.88 12.19 -6.07
C GLY A 72 -15.41 12.13 -6.00
N LEU A 73 -15.98 11.10 -5.37
CA LEU A 73 -17.43 10.99 -5.13
C LEU A 73 -17.90 12.01 -4.09
N GLY A 74 -17.09 12.31 -3.07
CA GLY A 74 -17.36 13.38 -2.11
C GLY A 74 -17.31 14.79 -2.73
N ALA A 75 -16.41 15.03 -3.68
CA ALA A 75 -16.34 16.30 -4.41
C ALA A 75 -17.46 16.48 -5.46
N ALA A 76 -17.94 15.39 -6.06
CA ALA A 76 -19.07 15.42 -7.01
C ALA A 76 -20.44 15.47 -6.33
N MET A 77 -20.53 15.16 -5.03
CA MET A 77 -21.72 15.32 -4.17
C MET A 77 -21.64 16.58 -3.31
N ASN A 78 -20.96 17.63 -3.79
CA ASN A 78 -21.22 18.99 -3.33
C ASN A 78 -22.09 19.67 -4.41
N PRO A 79 -23.40 19.35 -4.51
CA PRO A 79 -24.29 20.26 -5.20
C PRO A 79 -24.19 21.59 -4.46
N GLU A 80 -24.00 22.63 -5.24
CA GLU A 80 -24.12 24.01 -4.83
C GLU A 80 -25.50 24.18 -4.17
N ASP A 81 -25.59 23.99 -2.85
CA ASP A 81 -26.82 24.25 -2.11
C ASP A 81 -26.89 25.75 -1.80
N ASP A 82 -27.89 26.34 -2.46
CA ASP A 82 -28.63 27.56 -2.12
C ASP A 82 -28.03 28.93 -2.49
N ASP A 83 -28.00 29.19 -3.80
CA ASP A 83 -28.46 30.50 -4.30
C ASP A 83 -30.01 30.48 -4.28
N ALA A 84 -30.60 30.59 -3.08
CA ALA A 84 -32.03 30.74 -2.90
C ALA A 84 -32.46 32.18 -3.22
N PRO A 85 -33.60 32.40 -3.93
CA PRO A 85 -33.99 33.69 -4.49
C PRO A 85 -34.37 34.77 -3.46
#